data_AF-A0A170QAQ5-F1
#
_entry.id   AF-A0A170QAQ5-F1
#
_cell.length_a   1.000
_cell.length_b   1.000
_cell.length_c   1.000
_cell.angle_alpha   90.00
_cell.angle_beta   90.00
_cell.angle_gamma   90.00
#
_symmetry.space_group_name_H-M   'P 1'
#
loop_
_entity.id
_entity.type
_entity.pdbx_description
1 polymer ?
#
loop_
_entity_poly.entity_id
_entity_poly.type
_entity_poly.pdbx_seq_one_letter_code
_entity_poly.pdbx_strand_id
1 'polypeptide(L)'
;MGLVDRVVPADQLMDVARETANTFVGMSRDVLTSQKYIVAKWLELGEEESAAFTIKEFSRIFTTGAPHEGMTAFLEKRAPHFGN
;
A
#
# COMPACT_ATOMS: atom_id res chain seq x y z
N MET A 1 17.00 11.26 -12.09
CA MET A 1 15.70 11.52 -12.73
C MET A 1 14.73 10.44 -12.23
N GLY A 2 13.73 10.82 -11.43
CA GLY A 2 12.76 9.94 -10.75
C GLY A 2 11.61 10.78 -10.17
N LEU A 3 11.29 11.88 -10.84
CA LEU A 3 10.31 12.88 -10.38
C LEU A 3 8.87 12.48 -10.74
N VAL A 4 8.70 11.65 -11.77
CA VAL A 4 7.41 11.18 -12.25
C VAL A 4 7.48 9.68 -12.53
N ASP A 5 6.40 8.96 -12.21
CA ASP A 5 6.29 7.52 -12.47
C ASP A 5 5.99 7.21 -13.94
N ARG A 6 5.17 8.04 -14.60
CA ARG A 6 4.75 7.86 -16.01
C ARG A 6 4.57 9.21 -16.70
N VAL A 7 4.91 9.24 -17.99
CA VAL A 7 4.64 10.38 -18.90
C VAL A 7 3.71 9.90 -20.00
N VAL A 8 2.60 10.59 -20.21
CA VAL A 8 1.54 10.18 -21.14
C VAL A 8 1.03 11.37 -21.96
N PRO A 9 0.42 11.14 -23.13
CA PRO A 9 -0.30 12.17 -23.88
C PRO A 9 -1.36 12.87 -23.01
N ALA A 10 -1.56 14.18 -23.21
CA ALA A 10 -2.42 15.00 -22.36
C ALA A 10 -3.89 14.54 -22.36
N ASP A 11 -4.37 14.04 -23.49
CA ASP A 11 -5.72 13.49 -23.66
C ASP A 11 -5.95 12.17 -22.91
N GLN A 12 -4.88 11.47 -22.53
CA GLN A 12 -4.93 10.20 -21.78
C GLN A 12 -4.65 10.36 -20.28
N LEU A 13 -4.28 11.57 -19.82
CA LEU A 13 -3.79 11.80 -18.47
C LEU A 13 -4.72 11.24 -17.39
N MET A 14 -6.00 11.59 -17.45
CA MET A 14 -6.96 11.17 -16.43
C MET A 14 -7.33 9.69 -16.51
N ASP A 15 -7.28 9.11 -17.70
CA ASP A 15 -7.61 7.70 -17.88
C ASP A 15 -6.52 6.83 -17.28
N VAL A 16 -5.25 7.12 -17.55
CA VAL A 16 -4.11 6.41 -16.96
C VAL A 16 -4.00 6.65 -15.45
N ALA A 17 -4.30 7.85 -14.98
CA ALA A 17 -4.32 8.15 -13.55
C ALA A 17 -5.40 7.34 -12.82
N ARG A 18 -6.61 7.24 -13.38
CA ARG A 18 -7.70 6.42 -12.82
C ARG A 18 -7.42 4.93 -12.92
N GLU A 19 -6.85 4.46 -14.03
CA GLU A 19 -6.41 3.07 -14.17
C GLU A 19 -5.43 2.71 -13.05
N THR A 20 -4.43 3.57 -12.81
CA THR A 20 -3.47 3.38 -11.72
C THR A 20 -4.16 3.38 -10.36
N ALA A 21 -5.07 4.34 -10.10
CA ALA A 21 -5.82 4.39 -8.85
C ALA A 21 -6.69 3.14 -8.63
N ASN A 22 -7.29 2.61 -9.71
CA ASN A 22 -8.13 1.41 -9.68
C ASN A 22 -7.33 0.16 -9.30
N THR A 23 -6.01 0.13 -9.50
CA THR A 23 -5.18 -1.00 -9.03
C THR A 23 -5.14 -1.11 -7.51
N PHE A 24 -5.41 -0.02 -6.78
CA PHE A 24 -5.48 -0.02 -5.31
C PHE A 24 -6.86 -0.34 -4.76
N VAL A 25 -7.90 -0.33 -5.61
CA VAL A 25 -9.27 -0.62 -5.21
C VAL A 25 -9.38 -2.09 -4.78
N GLY A 26 -10.02 -2.33 -3.65
CA GLY A 26 -10.14 -3.67 -3.05
C GLY A 26 -8.98 -4.07 -2.14
N MET A 27 -7.93 -3.24 -2.02
CA MET A 27 -6.91 -3.40 -0.98
C MET A 27 -7.39 -2.82 0.36
N SER A 28 -6.84 -3.29 1.48
CA SER A 28 -7.10 -2.70 2.79
C SER A 28 -6.56 -1.27 2.85
N ARG A 29 -7.44 -0.32 3.19
CA ARG A 29 -7.09 1.10 3.36
C ARG A 29 -6.03 1.30 4.45
N ASP A 30 -6.16 0.59 5.57
CA ASP A 30 -5.20 0.68 6.67
C ASP A 30 -3.83 0.16 6.25
N VAL A 31 -3.79 -0.97 5.54
CA VAL A 31 -2.53 -1.56 5.05
C VAL A 31 -1.89 -0.64 4.02
N LEU A 32 -2.65 -0.14 3.04
CA LEU A 32 -2.15 0.83 2.05
C LEU A 32 -1.56 2.09 2.69
N THR A 33 -2.27 2.64 3.68
CA THR A 33 -1.80 3.81 4.42
C THR A 33 -0.50 3.52 5.15
N SER A 34 -0.42 2.35 5.80
CA SER A 34 0.77 1.88 6.50
C SER A 34 1.97 1.73 5.57
N GLN A 35 1.80 1.07 4.42
CA GLN A 35 2.88 0.90 3.44
C GLN A 35 3.37 2.24 2.87
N LYS A 36 2.45 3.15 2.53
CA LYS A 36 2.82 4.50 2.10
C LYS A 36 3.63 5.23 3.17
N TYR A 37 3.27 5.06 4.45
CA TYR A 37 3.97 5.71 5.56
C TYR A 37 5.37 5.14 5.79
N ILE A 38 5.54 3.83 5.67
CA ILE A 38 6.85 3.16 5.73
C ILE A 38 7.77 3.70 4.63
N VAL A 39 7.31 3.72 3.38
CA VAL A 39 8.12 4.21 2.25
C VAL A 39 8.49 5.68 2.44
N ALA A 40 7.57 6.52 2.90
CA ALA A 40 7.87 7.92 3.20
C ALA A 40 8.96 8.06 4.27
N LYS A 41 8.95 7.21 5.31
CA LYS A 41 9.98 7.23 6.36
C LYS A 41 11.34 6.75 5.91
N TRP A 42 11.41 5.78 5.00
CA TRP A 42 12.70 5.35 4.43
C TRP A 42 13.41 6.45 3.65
N LEU A 43 12.68 7.44 3.13
CA LEU A 43 13.27 8.60 2.45
C LEU A 43 13.89 9.61 3.43
N GLU A 44 13.55 9.53 4.71
CA GLU A 44 13.96 10.50 5.74
C GLU A 44 14.99 9.94 6.73
N LEU A 45 15.05 8.61 6.90
CA LEU A 45 15.77 7.94 7.98
C LEU A 45 16.97 7.12 7.49
N GLY A 46 17.91 6.85 8.40
CA GLY A 46 18.99 5.88 8.16
C GLY A 46 18.47 4.43 8.12
N GLU A 47 19.34 3.48 7.77
CA GLU A 47 18.97 2.06 7.62
C GLU A 47 18.42 1.44 8.91
N GLU A 48 19.14 1.57 10.03
CA GLU A 48 18.74 0.98 11.32
C GLU A 48 17.41 1.58 11.83
N GLU A 49 17.25 2.91 11.72
CA GLU A 49 16.04 3.61 12.11
C GLU A 49 14.85 3.21 11.24
N SER A 50 15.07 3.09 9.93
CA SER A 50 14.08 2.60 8.97
C SER A 50 13.63 1.18 9.28
N ALA A 51 14.57 0.29 9.64
CA ALA A 51 14.25 -1.08 10.04
C ALA A 51 13.40 -1.10 11.32
N ALA A 52 13.82 -0.37 12.36
CA ALA A 52 13.09 -0.28 13.62
C ALA A 52 11.67 0.30 13.42
N PHE A 53 11.54 1.36 12.60
CA PHE A 53 10.27 1.95 12.25
C PHE A 53 9.36 0.95 11.52
N THR A 54 9.90 0.25 10.52
CA THR A 54 9.16 -0.75 9.73
C THR A 54 8.64 -1.87 10.60
N ILE A 55 9.48 -2.42 11.49
CA ILE A 55 9.07 -3.49 12.42
C ILE A 55 7.92 -3.03 13.31
N LYS A 56 8.00 -1.81 13.85
CA LYS A 56 6.94 -1.25 14.70
C LYS A 56 5.63 -1.07 13.93
N GLU A 57 5.71 -0.47 12.74
CA GLU A 57 4.53 -0.17 11.93
C GLU A 57 3.89 -1.45 11.36
N PHE A 58 4.70 -2.45 10.99
CA PHE A 58 4.24 -3.77 10.60
C PHE A 58 3.59 -4.52 11.77
N SER A 59 4.17 -4.46 12.97
CA SER A 59 3.55 -5.04 14.16
C SER A 59 2.20 -4.38 14.48
N ARG A 60 2.10 -3.07 14.30
CA ARG A 60 0.84 -2.31 14.47
C ARG A 60 -0.20 -2.75 13.44
N ILE A 61 0.15 -2.90 12.16
CA ILE A 61 -0.85 -3.24 11.13
C ILE A 61 -1.41 -4.66 11.32
N PHE A 62 -0.63 -5.58 11.90
CA PHE A 62 -1.12 -6.93 12.22
C PHE A 62 -2.20 -6.96 13.30
N THR A 63 -2.41 -5.87 14.06
CA THR A 63 -3.50 -5.79 15.04
C THR A 63 -4.85 -5.41 14.43
N THR A 64 -4.91 -4.95 13.17
CA THR A 64 -6.16 -4.51 12.53
C THR A 64 -6.99 -5.64 11.94
N GLY A 65 -6.47 -6.87 11.93
CA GLY A 65 -7.13 -8.04 11.33
C GLY A 65 -7.09 -8.10 9.80
N ALA A 66 -6.76 -6.99 9.12
CA ALA A 66 -6.67 -6.97 7.66
C ALA A 66 -5.61 -7.95 7.11
N PRO A 67 -4.39 -8.09 7.69
CA PRO A 67 -3.46 -9.12 7.24
C PRO A 67 -4.01 -10.53 7.41
N HIS A 68 -4.72 -10.80 8.51
CA HIS A 68 -5.34 -12.11 8.75
C HIS A 68 -6.40 -12.42 7.69
N GLU A 69 -7.33 -11.50 7.44
CA GLU A 69 -8.34 -11.65 6.39
C GLU A 69 -7.72 -11.85 5.00
N GLY A 70 -6.67 -11.10 4.66
CA GLY A 70 -5.96 -11.28 3.38
C GLY A 70 -5.38 -12.69 3.23
N MET A 71 -4.75 -13.21 4.30
CA MET A 71 -4.22 -14.57 4.33
C MET A 71 -5.34 -15.63 4.26
N THR A 72 -6.42 -15.46 5.02
CA THR A 72 -7.57 -16.38 5.01
C THR A 72 -8.24 -16.41 3.64
N ALA A 73 -8.53 -15.24 3.05
CA ALA A 73 -9.16 -15.14 1.74
C ALA A 73 -8.33 -15.80 0.64
N PHE A 74 -7.00 -15.64 0.71
CA PHE A 74 -6.07 -16.32 -0.21
C PHE A 74 -6.16 -17.85 -0.09
N LEU A 75 -6.11 -18.38 1.13
CA LEU A 75 -6.22 -19.83 1.38
C LEU A 75 -7.59 -20.39 0.93
N GLU A 76 -8.65 -19.62 1.13
CA GLU A 76 -10.02 -19.97 0.74
C GLU A 76 -10.33 -19.67 -0.74
N LYS A 77 -9.37 -19.13 -1.50
CA LYS A 77 -9.51 -18.77 -2.93
C LYS A 77 -10.71 -17.85 -3.21
N ARG A 78 -10.95 -16.89 -2.33
CA ARG A 78 -11.98 -15.86 -2.47
C ARG A 78 -11.36 -14.47 -2.44
N ALA A 79 -12.12 -13.46 -2.86
CA ALA A 79 -11.73 -12.08 -2.64
C ALA A 79 -11.73 -11.76 -1.14
N PRO A 80 -10.75 -10.98 -0.64
CA PRO A 80 -10.76 -10.51 0.73
C PRO A 80 -11.82 -9.44 0.94
N HIS A 81 -12.38 -9.40 2.14
CA HIS A 81 -13.33 -8.38 2.58
C HIS A 81 -12.72 -7.53 3.69
N PHE A 82 -12.13 -6.39 3.34
CA PHE A 82 -11.45 -5.52 4.31
C PHE A 82 -12.37 -4.52 5.03
N GLY A 83 -13.69 -4.61 4.83
CA GLY A 83 -14.64 -3.63 5.38
C GLY A 83 -14.62 -2.30 4.61
N ASN A 84 -15.38 -1.32 5.13
CA ASN A 84 -15.39 0.06 4.63
C ASN A 84 -14.35 0.92 5.35
#